data_AF-A0A2U2C885-F1
#
_entry.id   AF-A0A2U2C885-F1
#
_cell.length_a   1.000
_cell.length_b   1.000
_cell.length_c   1.000
_cell.angle_alpha   90.00
_cell.angle_beta   90.00
_cell.angle_gamma   90.00
#
_symmetry.space_group_name_H-M   'P 1'
#
loop_
_entity.id
_entity.type
_entity.pdbx_description
1 polymer ?
#
loop_
_entity_poly.entity_id
_entity_poly.type
_entity_poly.pdbx_seq_one_letter_code
_entity_poly.pdbx_strand_id
1 'polypeptide(L)' 'MNHGNGEYATPDGISTNAIESFFSHLKRSIAGTHTSVSHKHLERYVKEFEYRFNRRMAPETMLAELLSRFPGLDA' A
#
# COMPACT_ATOMS: atom_id res chain seq x y z
N MET A 1 12.42 -10.38 -18.30
CA MET A 1 12.68 -11.05 -17.02
C MET A 1 12.27 -12.49 -17.14
N ASN A 2 13.22 -13.42 -17.02
CA ASN A 2 12.93 -14.84 -16.99
C ASN A 2 13.08 -15.37 -15.55
N HIS A 3 11.98 -15.45 -14.82
CA HIS A 3 11.98 -15.96 -13.45
C HIS A 3 12.43 -17.43 -13.35
N GLY A 4 12.26 -18.22 -14.42
CA GLY A 4 12.75 -19.61 -14.50
C GLY A 4 14.28 -19.71 -14.59
N ASN A 5 14.96 -18.63 -14.97
CA ASN A 5 16.41 -18.51 -15.02
C ASN A 5 17.00 -17.75 -13.80
N GLY A 6 16.18 -17.46 -12.79
CA GLY A 6 16.60 -16.68 -11.61
C GLY A 6 16.72 -15.16 -11.85
N GLU A 7 16.19 -14.64 -12.96
CA GLU A 7 16.21 -13.21 -13.25
C GLU A 7 14.99 -12.51 -12.64
N TYR A 8 15.17 -11.85 -11.50
CA TYR A 8 14.12 -11.12 -10.77
C TYR A 8 14.17 -9.59 -10.94
N ALA A 9 15.22 -9.07 -11.58
CA ALA A 9 15.42 -7.66 -11.86
C ALA A 9 16.20 -7.50 -13.18
N THR A 10 16.09 -6.35 -13.84
CA THR A 10 17.03 -5.99 -14.90
C THR A 10 18.42 -5.73 -14.30
N PRO A 11 19.50 -5.70 -15.11
CA PRO A 11 20.83 -5.31 -14.62
C PRO A 11 20.85 -3.95 -13.93
N ASP A 12 20.00 -3.02 -14.35
CA ASP A 12 19.83 -1.69 -13.75
C ASP A 12 18.95 -1.68 -12.48
N GLY A 13 18.54 -2.85 -11.98
CA GLY A 13 17.73 -3.00 -10.77
C GLY A 13 16.24 -2.72 -10.94
N ILE A 14 15.75 -2.52 -12.17
CA ILE A 14 14.33 -2.30 -12.44
C ILE A 14 13.60 -3.61 -12.20
N SER A 15 12.50 -3.59 -11.44
CA SER A 15 11.64 -4.76 -11.19
C SER A 15 10.20 -4.40 -10.86
N THR A 16 9.31 -5.38 -11.00
CA THR A 16 7.89 -5.29 -10.61
C THR A 16 7.64 -5.68 -9.14
N ASN A 17 8.68 -6.11 -8.42
CA ASN A 17 8.58 -6.61 -7.04
C ASN A 17 7.84 -5.64 -6.10
N ALA A 18 8.09 -4.33 -6.24
CA ALA A 18 7.45 -3.31 -5.40
C ALA A 18 5.93 -3.24 -5.64
N ILE A 19 5.50 -3.19 -6.90
CA ILE A 19 4.08 -3.09 -7.25
C ILE A 19 3.33 -4.40 -6.98
N GLU A 20 3.98 -5.55 -7.19
CA GLU A 20 3.43 -6.86 -6.84
C GLU A 20 3.24 -7.01 -5.33
N SER A 21 4.22 -6.54 -4.54
CA SER A 21 4.13 -6.51 -3.08
C SER A 21 2.96 -5.65 -2.63
N PHE A 22 2.78 -4.45 -3.21
CA PHE A 22 1.65 -3.58 -2.91
C PHE A 22 0.30 -4.28 -3.14
N PHE A 23 0.10 -4.88 -4.32
CA PHE A 23 -1.15 -5.58 -4.63
C PHE A 23 -1.37 -6.84 -3.77
N SER A 24 -0.30 -7.53 -3.38
CA SER A 24 -0.37 -8.66 -2.43
C SER A 24 -0.93 -8.22 -1.08
N HIS A 25 -0.45 -7.09 -0.54
CA HIS A 25 -0.96 -6.51 0.70
C HIS A 25 -2.42 -6.06 0.59
N LEU A 26 -2.77 -5.32 -0.46
CA LEU A 26 -4.13 -4.85 -0.71
C LEU A 26 -5.14 -6.03 -0.76
N LYS A 27 -4.82 -7.07 -1.54
CA LYS A 27 -5.70 -8.24 -1.68
C LYS A 27 -5.90 -8.99 -0.36
N ARG A 28 -4.82 -9.18 0.42
CA ARG A 28 -4.90 -9.85 1.73
C ARG A 28 -5.74 -9.07 2.72
N SER A 29 -5.62 -7.75 2.75
CA SER A 29 -6.42 -6.93 3.67
C SER A 29 -7.87 -6.80 3.23
N ILE A 30 -8.17 -6.81 1.94
CA ILE A 30 -9.56 -6.94 1.44
C ILE A 30 -10.16 -8.28 1.86
N ALA A 31 -9.42 -9.38 1.67
CA ALA A 31 -9.89 -10.71 2.07
C ALA A 31 -10.10 -10.84 3.60
N GLY A 32 -9.26 -10.18 4.40
CA GLY A 32 -9.30 -10.26 5.86
C GLY A 32 -10.19 -9.19 6.52
N THR A 33 -9.77 -7.93 6.47
CA THR A 33 -10.36 -6.82 7.23
C THR A 33 -11.59 -6.23 6.53
N HIS A 34 -11.59 -6.19 5.19
CA HIS A 34 -12.68 -5.60 4.40
C HIS A 34 -13.44 -6.67 3.62
N THR A 35 -13.91 -7.73 4.30
CA THR A 35 -14.52 -8.94 3.71
C THR A 35 -15.65 -8.65 2.70
N SER A 36 -16.24 -7.46 2.72
CA SER A 36 -17.07 -6.93 1.63
C SER A 36 -16.63 -5.50 1.25
N VAL A 37 -16.16 -5.32 0.01
CA VAL A 37 -15.84 -4.01 -0.57
C VAL A 37 -16.87 -3.63 -1.63
N SER A 38 -17.32 -2.38 -1.63
CA SER A 38 -18.15 -1.82 -2.70
C SER A 38 -17.28 -1.01 -3.66
N HIS A 39 -17.63 -1.02 -4.95
CA HIS A 39 -17.00 -0.15 -5.96
C HIS A 39 -16.99 1.32 -5.54
N LYS A 40 -18.03 1.78 -4.83
CA LYS A 40 -18.14 3.15 -4.31
C LYS A 40 -16.98 3.56 -3.39
N HIS A 41 -16.32 2.61 -2.73
CA HIS A 41 -15.28 2.88 -1.74
C HIS A 41 -13.89 2.39 -2.17
N LEU A 42 -13.72 1.86 -3.39
CA LEU A 42 -12.44 1.35 -3.87
C LEU A 42 -11.32 2.40 -3.76
N GLU A 43 -11.61 3.65 -4.11
CA GLU A 43 -10.68 4.77 -3.98
C GLU A 43 -10.17 4.96 -2.53
N ARG A 44 -11.03 4.71 -1.52
CA ARG A 44 -10.68 4.89 -0.11
C ARG A 44 -9.79 3.76 0.37
N TYR A 45 -10.11 2.53 -0.02
CA TYR A 45 -9.27 1.37 0.26
C TYR A 45 -7.88 1.55 -0.35
N VAL A 46 -7.80 1.91 -1.64
CA VAL A 46 -6.52 2.11 -2.32
C VAL A 46 -5.69 3.20 -1.63
N LYS A 47 -6.29 4.34 -1.27
CA LYS A 47 -5.61 5.42 -0.54
C LYS A 47 -5.09 4.98 0.84
N GLU A 48 -5.87 4.20 1.58
CA GLU A 48 -5.46 3.66 2.88
C GLU A 48 -4.23 2.73 2.73
N PHE A 49 -4.26 1.82 1.77
CA PHE A 49 -3.17 0.87 1.55
C PHE A 49 -1.94 1.54 0.94
N GLU A 50 -2.11 2.54 0.08
CA GLU A 50 -1.02 3.38 -0.42
C GLU A 50 -0.32 4.09 0.73
N TYR A 51 -1.09 4.74 1.60
CA TYR A 51 -0.59 5.44 2.78
C TYR A 51 0.25 4.51 3.68
N ARG A 52 -0.27 3.32 3.98
CA ARG A 52 0.41 2.30 4.79
C ARG A 52 1.64 1.73 4.11
N PHE A 53 1.55 1.39 2.81
CA PHE A 53 2.66 0.77 2.08
C PHE A 53 3.86 1.70 1.99
N ASN A 54 3.63 2.99 1.72
CA ASN A 54 4.69 4.00 1.61
C ASN A 54 5.37 4.30 2.96
N ARG A 55 4.72 4.01 4.09
CA ARG A 55 5.24 4.24 5.45
C ARG A 55 5.66 2.98 6.19
N ARG A 56 5.60 1.81 5.55
CA ARG A 56 5.83 0.49 6.20
C ARG A 56 7.16 0.34 6.95
N MET A 57 8.15 1.20 6.65
CA MET A 57 9.46 1.22 7.31
C MET A 57 9.50 2.06 8.60
N ALA A 58 8.45 2.86 8.87
CA ALA A 58 8.31 3.70 10.06
C ALA A 58 6.83 3.67 10.55
N PRO A 59 6.29 2.50 10.92
CA PRO A 59 4.89 2.37 11.35
C PRO A 59 4.54 3.22 12.58
N GLU A 60 5.50 3.48 13.46
CA GLU A 60 5.34 4.29 14.66
C GLU A 60 4.98 5.75 14.38
N THR A 61 5.35 6.30 13.21
CA THR A 61 5.04 7.69 12.86
C THR A 61 3.68 7.85 12.20
N MET A 62 3.11 6.77 11.64
CA MET A 62 1.90 6.82 10.82
C MET A 62 0.74 7.53 11.55
N LEU A 63 0.42 7.12 12.77
CA LEU A 63 -0.72 7.71 13.47
C LEU A 63 -0.54 9.22 13.71
N ALA A 64 0.65 9.63 14.19
CA ALA A 64 0.94 11.03 14.45
C ALA A 64 0.88 11.87 13.14
N GLU A 65 1.44 11.36 12.05
CA GLU A 65 1.36 12.01 10.73
C GLU A 65 -0.07 12.14 10.23
N LEU A 66 -0.88 11.07 10.34
CA LEU A 66 -2.27 11.10 9.92
C LEU A 66 -3.06 12.16 10.69
N LEU A 67 -2.86 12.24 12.01
CA LEU A 67 -3.52 13.21 12.88
C LEU A 67 -3.09 14.65 12.58
N SER A 68 -1.83 14.88 12.20
CA SER A 68 -1.33 16.22 11.83
C SER A 68 -1.97 16.82 10.58
N ARG A 69 -2.63 16.01 9.74
CA ARG A 69 -3.25 16.45 8.48
C ARG A 69 -4.70 16.85 8.62
N PHE A 70 -5.32 16.64 9.78
CA PHE A 70 -6.65 17.15 10.04
C PHE A 70 -6.54 18.65 10.35
N PRO A 71 -7.31 19.52 9.67
CA PRO A 71 -7.41 20.91 10.09
C PRO A 71 -7.91 20.94 11.54
N GLY A 72 -7.37 21.86 12.34
CA GLY A 72 -7.91 22.14 13.67
C GLY A 72 -9.40 22.45 13.57
N LEU A 73 -10.14 22.25 14.66
CA LEU A 73 -11.60 22.45 14.75
C LEU A 73 -12.07 23.89 14.43
N ASP A 74 -11.14 24.78 14.07
CA ASP A 74 -11.33 26.21 13.85
C ASP A 74 -11.14 26.63 12.37
N ALA A 75 -11.06 25.67 11.43
CA ALA A 75 -10.92 25.93 9.99
C ALA A 75 -12.26 26.01 9.24
#